data_AF-A0A068V8L0-F1
#
_entry.id   AF-A0A068V8L0-F1
#
_cell.length_a   1.000
_cell.length_b   1.000
_cell.length_c   1.000
_cell.angle_alpha   90.00
_cell.angle_beta   90.00
_cell.angle_gamma   90.00
#
_symmetry.space_group_name_H-M   'P 1'
#
loop_
_entity.id
_entity.type
_entity.pdbx_description
1 polymer ?
#
loop_
_entity_poly.entity_id
_entity_poly.type
_entity_poly.pdbx_seq_one_letter_code
_entity_poly.pdbx_strand_id
1 'polypeptide(L)' 'MQVGGRIVKYERLTLVTVRGAGHLVPLNKPSKALALTHSFLSGKNLPIHC' A
#
# COMPACT_ATOMS: atom_id res chain seq x y z
N MET A 1 -2.04 14.84 -9.24
CA MET A 1 -2.23 13.50 -8.65
C MET A 1 -0.90 12.75 -8.70
N GLN A 2 -0.50 12.07 -7.63
CA GLN A 2 0.79 11.35 -7.57
C GLN A 2 0.57 9.87 -7.30
N VAL A 3 1.16 9.01 -8.12
CA VAL A 3 1.06 7.55 -7.97
C VAL A 3 1.87 7.11 -6.75
N GLY A 4 1.21 6.50 -5.77
CA GLY A 4 1.83 6.05 -4.51
C GLY A 4 2.68 4.78 -4.62
N GLY A 5 2.60 4.07 -5.75
CA GLY A 5 3.30 2.80 -5.97
C GLY A 5 2.56 1.90 -6.97
N ARG A 6 2.77 0.58 -6.88
CA ARG A 6 2.13 -0.41 -7.76
C ARG A 6 1.41 -1.48 -6.94
N ILE A 7 0.30 -1.97 -7.47
CA ILE A 7 -0.47 -3.09 -6.92
C ILE A 7 -0.50 -4.21 -7.96
N VAL A 8 -0.22 -5.45 -7.53
CA VAL A 8 -0.37 -6.66 -8.34
C VAL A 8 -1.20 -7.67 -7.55
N LYS A 9 -2.28 -8.16 -8.16
CA LYS A 9 -3.19 -9.14 -7.55
C LYS A 9 -2.94 -10.53 -8.12
N TYR A 10 -2.88 -11.50 -7.23
CA TYR A 10 -2.89 -12.94 -7.49
C TYR A 10 -4.12 -13.54 -6.79
N GLU A 11 -4.40 -14.83 -7.01
CA GLU A 11 -5.61 -15.48 -6.51
C GLU A 11 -5.83 -15.33 -5.00
N ARG A 12 -4.76 -15.43 -4.19
CA ARG A 12 -4.81 -15.32 -2.72
C ARG A 12 -3.75 -14.39 -2.12
N LEU A 13 -3.11 -13.57 -2.96
CA LEU A 13 -2.02 -12.70 -2.56
C LEU A 13 -2.15 -11.35 -3.27
N THR A 14 -1.91 -10.27 -2.54
CA THR A 14 -1.74 -8.93 -3.12
C THR A 14 -0.34 -8.43 -2.82
N LEU A 15 0.44 -8.16 -3.87
CA LEU A 15 1.76 -7.54 -3.76
C LEU A 15 1.63 -6.03 -3.96
N VAL A 16 2.23 -5.25 -3.07
CA VAL A 16 2.20 -3.78 -3.11
C VAL A 16 3.61 -3.23 -3.00
N THR A 17 3.97 -2.29 -3.87
CA THR A 17 5.17 -1.46 -3.71
C THR A 17 4.76 -0.05 -3.29
N VAL A 18 5.56 0.60 -2.46
CA VAL A 18 5.34 1.99 -2.05
C VAL A 18 6.47 2.85 -2.61
N ARG A 19 6.14 3.76 -3.53
CA ARG A 19 7.12 4.59 -4.22
C ARG A 19 7.85 5.50 -3.23
N GLY A 20 9.17 5.42 -3.24
CA GLY A 20 10.05 6.23 -2.39
C GLY A 20 10.03 5.85 -0.92
N ALA A 21 9.53 4.66 -0.57
CA ALA A 21 9.80 4.05 0.74
C ALA A 21 11.10 3.23 0.68
N GLY A 22 11.88 3.24 1.75
CA GLY A 22 13.02 2.34 1.94
C GLY A 22 12.59 1.04 2.63
N HIS A 23 13.54 0.39 3.32
CA HIS A 23 13.28 -0.87 4.03
C HIS A 23 12.20 -0.72 5.12
N LEU A 24 12.18 0.42 5.82
CA LEU A 24 11.22 0.73 6.87
C LEU A 24 10.08 1.59 6.33
N VAL A 25 9.14 0.97 5.62
CA VAL A 25 8.02 1.67 4.97
C VAL A 25 7.21 2.56 5.92
N PRO A 26 6.83 2.13 7.14
CA PRO A 26 6.08 3.00 8.08
C PRO A 26 6.85 4.24 8.51
N LEU A 27 8.18 4.16 8.61
CA LEU A 27 9.03 5.30 8.94
C LEU A 27 9.09 6.31 7.78
N ASN A 28 9.23 5.82 6.54
CA ASN A 28 9.41 6.71 5.39
C ASN A 28 8.09 7.26 4.83
N LYS A 29 6.99 6.49 4.92
CA LYS A 29 5.69 6.79 4.31
C LYS A 29 4.53 6.44 5.27
N PRO A 30 4.43 7.11 6.43
CA PRO A 30 3.50 6.73 7.51
C PRO A 30 2.03 6.66 7.06
N SER A 31 1.53 7.66 6.34
CA SER A 31 0.14 7.67 5.88
C SER A 31 -0.18 6.54 4.90
N LYS A 32 0.78 6.16 4.04
CA LYS A 32 0.60 5.09 3.05
C LYS A 32 0.63 3.75 3.76
N ALA A 33 1.58 3.55 4.67
CA ALA A 33 1.67 2.34 5.50
C ALA A 33 0.37 2.11 6.29
N LEU A 34 -0.16 3.15 6.95
CA LEU A 34 -1.41 3.05 7.69
C LEU A 34 -2.59 2.64 6.81
N ALA A 35 -2.74 3.27 5.64
CA ALA A 35 -3.81 2.94 4.70
C ALA A 35 -3.72 1.49 4.21
N LEU A 36 -2.51 1.00 3.93
CA LEU A 36 -2.27 -0.39 3.53
C LEU A 36 -2.62 -1.36 4.66
N THR A 37 -2.14 -1.11 5.88
CA THR A 37 -2.42 -1.96 7.05
C THR A 37 -3.91 -2.00 7.36
N HIS A 38 -4.59 -0.85 7.36
CA HIS A 38 -6.03 -0.81 7.60
C HIS A 38 -6.82 -1.58 6.52
N SER A 39 -6.46 -1.42 5.25
CA SER A 39 -7.12 -2.14 4.14
C SER A 39 -6.90 -3.65 4.26
N PHE A 40 -5.68 -4.07 4.58
CA PHE A 40 -5.33 -5.48 4.78
C PHE A 40 -6.16 -6.11 5.91
N LEU A 41 -6.18 -5.48 7.09
CA LEU A 41 -6.90 -6.00 8.26
C LEU A 41 -8.42 -5.99 8.07
N SER A 42 -8.95 -5.05 7.30
CA SER A 42 -10.39 -4.96 7.01
C SER A 42 -10.85 -5.79 5.82
N GLY A 43 -9.93 -6.47 5.11
CA GLY A 43 -10.23 -7.21 3.88
C GLY A 43 -10.75 -6.33 2.74
N LYS A 44 -10.50 -5.01 2.81
CA LYS A 44 -10.95 -4.04 1.80
C LYS A 44 -9.89 -3.87 0.70
N ASN A 45 -10.35 -3.53 -0.50
CA ASN A 45 -9.45 -3.16 -1.59
C ASN A 45 -8.57 -1.96 -1.19
N LEU A 46 -7.32 -1.96 -1.65
CA LEU A 46 -6.40 -0.85 -1.45
C LEU A 46 -6.91 0.43 -2.13
N PRO A 47 -6.67 1.61 -1.54
CA PRO A 47 -7.04 2.87 -2.17
C PRO A 47 -6.22 3.07 -3.45
N ILE A 48 -6.90 2.98 -4.60
CA ILE A 48 -6.32 3.15 -5.94
C ILE A 48 -6.26 4.62 -6.39
N HIS A 49 -6.90 5.52 -5.65
CA HIS A 49 -6.91 6.96 -5.92
C HIS A 49 -6.80 7.75 -4.60
N CYS A 50 -5.89 8.73 -4.60
CA CYS A 50 -5.88 9.87 -3.69
C CYS A 50 -5.86 11.14 -4.55
#